data_AF-A0A812JPU7-F1
#
_entry.id   AF-A0A812JPU7-F1
#
_cell.length_a   1.000
_cell.length_b   1.000
_cell.length_c   1.000
_cell.angle_alpha   90.00
_cell.angle_beta   90.00
_cell.angle_gamma   90.00
#
_symmetry.space_group_name_H-M   'P 1'
#
loop_
_entity.id
_entity.type
_entity.pdbx_description
1 polymer ?
#
loop_
_entity_poly.entity_id
_entity_poly.type
_entity_poly.pdbx_seq_one_letter_code
_entity_poly.pdbx_strand_id
1 'polypeptide(L)'
;MPVPDRQTRFRELLERSHARWVGIARAYAPPDDREDLLQEIALQVWRSLESFADASSLDTWAYRVALNTALAWRRKATTRSTKLKQANDDVGQLAGAAGEAGEPNVTAVLDRFLAALNEADRAVMLLHLDGVAQTDAAEVLGVESGAYRTRLHRIRKRRAMNFDQLGQSWRDENKAAVSEAPAEEKRLELYVATTRATERFAAKVFRRDLIETAAGLFVIYAFGSMLWEGKVIARATLPMVSAAGMVINILGAIYVIYRLHRTRTSTPTPRLDASMREYCDSEIERVEKQMAMLRSVHIWYLGPFYVGVLLVFLGVDGPGVEFVIMSAVVTVLYAFIAALNRFAASTVMTDLRDQLAWLRDSLGSATAPVGELPETADHSKAAKRFAFRWFFACLGVGLGGILFGWLMDVEYPKRSPFDAVRWQGEAPEVRLEEEWFRLVSIDGVAVDEILASGKQNYHDRWRMRFEEDLVELLARMGNKPGDMVRLVVLPLGSDDEIVLEAVPMTEEKRQSIKRSPQRREVAYRWFAESFPESSDVMRRHVGKYQFPSGHVLNIAESDGQLTAQLTGQEPLVLLPRSESEWDVQLVDATLTFKVDGAGKSAAVELFQNGGRQIAKRFE
;
A
#
# COMPACT_ATOMS: atom_id res chain seq x y z
N MET A 1 -23.47 2.66 -24.32
CA MET A 1 -22.45 1.60 -24.42
C MET A 1 -21.30 1.96 -23.49
N PRO A 2 -20.66 0.99 -22.82
CA PRO A 2 -19.41 1.26 -22.10
C PRO A 2 -18.36 1.75 -23.09
N VAL A 3 -17.57 2.75 -22.70
CA VAL A 3 -16.45 3.24 -23.51
C VAL A 3 -15.48 2.05 -23.69
N PRO A 4 -15.11 1.67 -24.94
CA PRO A 4 -14.19 0.57 -25.15
C PRO A 4 -12.88 0.83 -24.41
N ASP A 5 -12.25 -0.22 -23.88
CA ASP A 5 -10.95 -0.06 -23.24
C ASP A 5 -9.92 0.54 -24.22
N ARG A 6 -8.85 1.13 -23.69
CA ARG A 6 -7.79 1.80 -24.49
C ARG A 6 -7.24 0.88 -25.59
N GLN A 7 -7.21 -0.43 -25.35
CA GLN A 7 -6.73 -1.43 -26.31
C GLN A 7 -7.67 -1.57 -27.51
N THR A 8 -8.97 -1.68 -27.25
CA THR A 8 -10.00 -1.83 -28.28
C THR A 8 -10.07 -0.57 -29.13
N ARG A 9 -10.07 0.61 -28.48
CA ARG A 9 -10.02 1.92 -29.16
C ARG A 9 -8.80 2.05 -30.08
N PHE A 10 -7.62 1.62 -29.62
CA PHE A 10 -6.40 1.68 -30.43
C PHE A 10 -6.44 0.70 -31.60
N ARG A 11 -6.89 -0.54 -31.39
CA ARG A 11 -7.00 -1.54 -32.48
C ARG A 11 -7.93 -1.05 -33.58
N GLU A 12 -9.12 -0.59 -33.22
CA GLU A 12 -10.08 -0.02 -34.17
C GLU A 12 -9.55 1.24 -34.88
N LEU A 13 -8.72 2.04 -34.21
CA LEU A 13 -8.07 3.22 -34.79
C LEU A 13 -6.96 2.83 -35.76
N LEU A 14 -6.19 1.81 -35.42
CA LEU A 14 -5.13 1.25 -36.22
C LEU A 14 -5.70 0.68 -37.52
N GLU A 15 -6.65 -0.25 -37.42
CA GLU A 15 -7.28 -0.92 -38.58
C GLU A 15 -7.78 0.09 -39.64
N ARG A 16 -8.36 1.21 -39.20
CA ARG A 16 -8.88 2.24 -40.11
C ARG A 16 -7.88 3.31 -40.56
N SER A 17 -6.77 3.49 -39.84
CA SER A 17 -5.82 4.58 -40.09
C SER A 17 -4.46 4.13 -40.60
N HIS A 18 -4.16 2.83 -40.55
CA HIS A 18 -2.85 2.29 -40.89
C HIS A 18 -2.36 2.71 -42.28
N ALA A 19 -3.22 2.60 -43.30
CA ALA A 19 -2.87 3.02 -44.67
C ALA A 19 -2.54 4.53 -44.77
N ARG A 20 -3.22 5.38 -43.97
CA ARG A 20 -2.90 6.81 -43.93
C ARG A 20 -1.54 7.05 -43.28
N TRP A 21 -1.21 6.31 -42.21
CA TRP A 21 0.08 6.41 -41.55
C TRP A 21 1.23 5.89 -42.42
N VAL A 22 1.02 4.83 -43.21
CA VAL A 22 1.96 4.37 -44.25
C VAL A 22 2.23 5.49 -45.26
N GLY A 23 1.18 6.17 -45.73
CA GLY A 23 1.31 7.33 -46.61
C GLY A 23 2.13 8.47 -46.00
N ILE A 24 1.89 8.79 -44.73
CA ILE A 24 2.69 9.79 -43.99
C ILE A 24 4.15 9.33 -43.91
N ALA A 25 4.42 8.08 -43.53
CA ALA A 25 5.78 7.57 -43.44
C ALA A 25 6.50 7.62 -44.80
N ARG A 26 5.85 7.16 -45.87
CA ARG A 26 6.32 7.23 -47.26
C ARG A 26 6.71 8.65 -47.68
N ALA A 27 5.95 9.65 -47.23
CA ALA A 27 6.16 11.04 -47.61
C ALA A 27 7.25 11.76 -46.79
N TYR A 28 7.60 11.26 -45.60
CA TYR A 28 8.53 11.94 -44.69
C TYR A 28 9.84 11.17 -44.43
N ALA A 29 9.92 9.90 -44.78
CA ALA A 29 11.10 9.06 -44.62
C ALA A 29 11.58 8.41 -45.94
N PRO A 30 12.90 8.24 -46.12
CA PRO A 30 13.46 7.41 -47.20
C PRO A 30 13.05 5.94 -47.04
N PRO A 31 13.08 5.11 -48.10
CA PRO A 31 12.59 3.74 -48.08
C PRO A 31 13.01 2.91 -46.87
N ASP A 32 14.28 2.98 -46.50
CA ASP A 32 14.87 2.20 -45.39
C ASP A 32 14.35 2.61 -44.00
N ASP A 33 13.85 3.85 -43.85
CA ASP A 33 13.41 4.42 -42.57
C ASP A 33 11.87 4.51 -42.45
N ARG A 34 11.12 4.11 -43.49
CA ARG A 34 9.65 4.23 -43.51
C ARG A 34 9.00 3.37 -42.43
N GLU A 35 9.52 2.17 -42.22
CA GLU A 35 8.99 1.24 -41.23
C GLU A 35 9.18 1.80 -39.81
N ASP A 36 10.38 2.29 -39.51
CA ASP A 36 10.70 2.93 -38.23
C ASP A 36 9.78 4.12 -37.94
N LEU A 37 9.52 4.96 -38.95
CA LEU A 37 8.62 6.10 -38.80
C LEU A 37 7.16 5.67 -38.61
N LEU A 38 6.69 4.66 -39.33
CA LEU A 38 5.34 4.12 -39.17
C LEU A 38 5.10 3.59 -37.75
N GLN A 39 6.08 2.87 -37.21
CA GLN A 39 6.04 2.34 -35.85
C GLN A 39 6.07 3.47 -34.81
N GLU A 40 6.91 4.49 -35.01
CA GLU A 40 6.96 5.66 -34.14
C GLU A 40 5.62 6.42 -34.13
N ILE A 41 4.98 6.60 -35.29
CA ILE A 41 3.64 7.18 -35.39
C ILE A 41 2.65 6.43 -34.51
N ALA A 42 2.56 5.12 -34.67
CA ALA A 42 1.62 4.30 -33.95
C ALA A 42 1.88 4.28 -32.43
N LEU A 43 3.15 4.29 -32.01
CA LEU A 43 3.53 4.38 -30.60
C LEU A 43 3.10 5.72 -29.98
N GLN A 44 3.33 6.83 -30.68
CA GLN A 44 2.93 8.16 -30.18
C GLN A 44 1.41 8.30 -30.10
N VAL A 45 0.69 7.71 -31.05
CA VAL A 45 -0.77 7.60 -30.99
C VAL A 45 -1.19 6.77 -29.78
N TRP A 46 -0.58 5.59 -29.55
CA TRP A 46 -0.87 4.75 -28.37
C TRP A 46 -0.68 5.51 -27.06
N ARG A 47 0.47 6.19 -26.88
CA ARG A 47 0.80 6.96 -25.66
C ARG A 47 -0.16 8.11 -25.43
N SER A 48 -0.49 8.84 -26.47
CA SER A 48 -1.32 10.04 -26.38
C SER A 48 -2.82 9.72 -26.27
N LEU A 49 -3.24 8.48 -26.57
CA LEU A 49 -4.64 8.08 -26.58
C LEU A 49 -5.32 8.23 -25.21
N GLU A 50 -4.55 8.13 -24.12
CA GLU A 50 -5.07 8.26 -22.76
C GLU A 50 -5.45 9.70 -22.40
N SER A 51 -4.78 10.70 -22.99
CA SER A 51 -5.07 12.12 -22.77
C SER A 51 -6.01 12.73 -23.80
N PHE A 52 -6.58 11.91 -24.69
CA PHE A 52 -7.54 12.38 -25.68
C PHE A 52 -8.85 12.80 -25.01
N ALA A 53 -9.17 14.09 -25.11
CA ALA A 53 -10.27 14.74 -24.41
C ALA A 53 -11.49 15.05 -25.31
N ASP A 54 -11.71 14.26 -26.38
CA ASP A 54 -12.87 14.34 -27.29
C ASP A 54 -13.14 15.73 -27.92
N ALA A 55 -12.14 16.62 -27.96
CA ALA A 55 -12.26 17.97 -28.53
C ALA A 55 -12.30 18.00 -30.08
N SER A 56 -12.03 16.87 -30.71
CA SER A 56 -12.06 16.64 -32.17
C SER A 56 -12.52 15.20 -32.43
N SER A 57 -12.71 14.81 -33.69
CA SER A 57 -12.84 13.37 -33.98
C SER A 57 -11.53 12.63 -33.61
N LEU A 58 -11.65 11.36 -33.22
CA LEU A 58 -10.49 10.53 -32.88
C LEU A 58 -9.53 10.37 -34.08
N ASP A 59 -10.09 10.29 -35.29
CA ASP A 59 -9.33 10.20 -36.54
C ASP A 59 -8.56 11.49 -36.86
N THR A 60 -9.20 12.65 -36.71
CA THR A 60 -8.57 13.97 -36.88
C THR A 60 -7.41 14.14 -35.90
N TRP A 61 -7.64 13.79 -34.63
CA TRP A 61 -6.62 13.85 -33.60
C TRP A 61 -5.45 12.90 -33.89
N ALA A 62 -5.73 11.66 -34.27
CA ALA A 62 -4.71 10.66 -34.55
C ALA A 62 -3.87 11.04 -35.77
N TYR A 63 -4.50 11.60 -36.82
CA TYR A 63 -3.79 12.13 -37.97
C TYR A 63 -2.84 13.27 -37.56
N ARG A 64 -3.30 14.19 -36.71
CA ARG A 64 -2.46 15.27 -36.17
C ARG A 64 -1.26 14.74 -35.39
N VAL A 65 -1.46 13.73 -34.53
CA VAL A 65 -0.37 13.07 -33.80
C VAL A 65 0.63 12.45 -34.79
N ALA A 66 0.14 11.65 -35.75
CA ALA A 66 0.97 11.00 -36.77
C ALA A 66 1.81 12.01 -37.58
N LEU A 67 1.18 13.09 -38.05
CA LEU A 67 1.86 14.12 -38.83
C LEU A 67 2.91 14.88 -38.00
N ASN A 68 2.60 15.23 -36.75
CA ASN A 68 3.55 15.90 -35.87
C ASN A 68 4.76 15.00 -35.55
N THR A 69 4.53 13.71 -35.35
CA THR A 69 5.58 12.70 -35.17
C THR A 69 6.49 12.64 -36.39
N ALA A 70 5.93 12.57 -37.61
CA ALA A 70 6.71 12.56 -38.85
C ALA A 70 7.54 13.83 -39.07
N LEU A 71 6.99 15.00 -38.73
CA LEU A 71 7.72 16.26 -38.78
C LEU A 71 8.87 16.31 -37.79
N ALA A 72 8.64 15.88 -36.53
CA ALA A 72 9.68 15.82 -35.51
C ALA A 72 10.82 14.86 -35.92
N TRP A 73 10.46 13.67 -36.41
CA TRP A 73 11.40 12.67 -36.90
C TRP A 73 12.30 13.22 -38.01
N ARG A 74 11.72 13.89 -39.01
CA ARG A 74 12.46 14.47 -40.14
C ARG A 74 13.42 15.59 -39.72
N ARG A 75 13.03 16.45 -38.76
CA ARG A 75 13.92 17.49 -38.22
C ARG A 75 15.13 16.90 -37.52
N LYS A 76 14.94 15.82 -36.77
CA LYS A 76 16.01 15.08 -36.07
C LYS A 76 16.97 14.42 -37.06
N ALA A 77 16.44 13.76 -38.10
CA ALA A 77 17.23 13.16 -39.18
C ALA A 77 18.09 14.20 -39.92
N THR A 78 17.51 15.37 -40.24
CA THR A 78 18.21 16.49 -40.89
C THR A 78 19.35 17.03 -40.00
N THR A 79 19.12 17.16 -38.69
CA THR A 79 20.15 17.60 -37.73
C THR A 79 21.28 16.59 -37.59
N ARG A 80 20.97 15.28 -37.59
CA ARG A 80 21.97 14.19 -37.53
C ARG A 80 22.81 14.12 -38.81
N SER A 81 22.19 14.27 -39.98
CA SER A 81 22.88 14.35 -41.28
C SER A 81 23.80 15.57 -41.38
N THR A 82 23.38 16.72 -40.85
CA THR A 82 24.19 17.95 -40.83
C THR A 82 25.40 17.82 -39.89
N LYS A 83 25.23 17.17 -38.73
CA LYS A 83 26.33 16.84 -37.81
C LYS A 83 27.29 15.78 -38.37
N LEU A 84 26.78 14.78 -39.10
CA LEU A 84 27.63 13.80 -39.78
C LEU A 84 28.44 14.42 -40.93
N LYS A 85 27.84 15.34 -41.69
CA LYS A 85 28.52 16.07 -42.76
C LYS A 85 29.61 17.02 -42.24
N GLN A 86 29.44 17.61 -41.06
CA GLN A 86 30.51 18.40 -40.41
C GLN A 86 31.64 17.54 -39.80
N ALA A 87 31.45 16.22 -39.68
CA ALA A 87 32.47 15.29 -39.19
C ALA A 87 33.19 14.54 -40.33
N ASN A 88 32.68 14.63 -41.57
CA ASN A 88 33.21 13.94 -42.76
C ASN A 88 33.43 14.94 -43.90
N ASP A 89 34.30 15.92 -43.67
CA ASP A 89 35.02 16.62 -44.76
C ASP A 89 36.33 15.86 -45.03
N ASP A 90 36.20 14.63 -45.50
CA ASP A 90 37.19 13.97 -46.35
C ASP A 90 36.52 12.78 -47.05
N VAL A 91 36.77 12.68 -48.36
CA VAL A 91 36.34 11.64 -49.31
C VAL A 91 34.97 11.84 -50.00
N GLY A 92 35.04 12.46 -51.19
CA GLY A 92 34.70 11.74 -52.43
C GLY A 92 33.26 11.76 -52.92
N GLN A 93 33.00 12.58 -53.94
CA GLN A 93 31.88 12.41 -54.89
C GLN A 93 31.86 10.99 -55.45
N LEU A 94 30.65 10.42 -55.63
CA LEU A 94 30.24 9.69 -56.84
C LEU A 94 28.72 9.53 -56.83
N ALA A 95 28.06 10.31 -57.69
CA ALA A 95 26.70 10.05 -58.14
C ALA A 95 26.78 9.04 -59.30
N GLY A 96 25.97 7.99 -59.25
CA GLY A 96 25.83 7.00 -60.31
C GLY A 96 24.41 6.46 -60.33
N ALA A 97 23.52 7.16 -61.02
CA ALA A 97 22.19 6.67 -61.36
C ALA A 97 22.32 5.65 -62.50
N ALA A 98 21.92 4.40 -62.25
CA ALA A 98 21.63 3.41 -63.29
C ALA A 98 20.11 3.37 -63.47
N GLY A 99 19.67 3.59 -64.72
CA GLY A 99 18.26 3.75 -65.07
C GLY A 99 17.58 2.44 -65.46
N GLU A 100 16.26 2.48 -65.37
CA GLU A 100 15.37 1.71 -66.24
C GLU A 100 14.45 2.70 -66.96
N ALA A 101 14.52 2.69 -68.28
CA ALA A 101 13.69 3.49 -69.17
C ALA A 101 12.35 2.77 -69.38
N GLY A 102 11.37 3.14 -68.57
CA GLY A 102 9.93 2.95 -68.82
C GLY A 102 9.21 4.28 -68.62
N GLU A 103 7.98 4.41 -69.11
CA GLU A 103 7.14 5.58 -68.78
C GLU A 103 7.18 5.82 -67.26
N PRO A 104 7.41 7.06 -66.80
CA PRO A 104 7.57 7.32 -65.38
C PRO A 104 6.28 6.89 -64.66
N ASN A 105 6.41 5.84 -63.84
CA ASN A 105 5.32 5.36 -63.00
C ASN A 105 4.71 6.55 -62.27
N VAL A 106 3.38 6.71 -62.40
CA VAL A 106 2.60 7.84 -61.87
C VAL A 106 2.91 8.09 -60.38
N THR A 107 3.23 7.03 -59.65
CA THR A 107 3.64 7.00 -58.24
C THR A 107 4.99 7.67 -57.99
N ALA A 108 6.00 7.37 -58.81
CA ALA A 108 7.32 7.99 -58.72
C ALA A 108 7.27 9.49 -59.02
N VAL A 109 6.35 9.91 -59.90
CA VAL A 109 6.09 11.33 -60.20
C VAL A 109 5.50 12.04 -58.99
N LEU A 110 4.54 11.40 -58.30
CA LEU A 110 3.91 11.93 -57.08
C LEU A 110 4.91 11.99 -55.91
N ASP A 111 5.70 10.94 -55.68
CA ASP A 111 6.71 10.90 -54.62
C ASP A 111 7.75 12.02 -54.79
N ARG A 112 8.25 12.22 -56.03
CA ARG A 112 9.17 13.34 -56.33
C ARG A 112 8.51 14.70 -56.11
N PHE A 113 7.22 14.84 -56.44
CA PHE A 113 6.49 16.07 -56.21
C PHE A 113 6.34 16.37 -54.70
N LEU A 114 5.94 15.37 -53.91
CA LEU A 114 5.83 15.50 -52.45
C LEU A 114 7.19 15.84 -51.82
N ALA A 115 8.26 15.19 -52.27
CA ALA A 115 9.62 15.44 -51.80
C ALA A 115 10.08 16.89 -52.06
N ALA A 116 9.66 17.51 -53.17
CA ALA A 116 9.97 18.89 -53.53
C ALA A 116 9.17 19.95 -52.73
N LEU A 117 8.08 19.56 -52.05
CA LEU A 117 7.32 20.48 -51.20
C LEU A 117 8.02 20.70 -49.86
N ASN A 118 7.92 21.93 -49.33
CA ASN A 118 8.23 22.22 -47.93
C ASN A 118 7.28 21.45 -46.99
N GLU A 119 7.67 21.29 -45.72
CA GLU A 119 6.93 20.49 -44.73
C GLU A 119 5.43 20.83 -44.66
N ALA A 120 5.10 22.11 -44.59
CA ALA A 120 3.72 22.55 -44.43
C ALA A 120 2.88 22.41 -45.73
N ASP A 121 3.46 22.66 -46.91
CA ASP A 121 2.79 22.41 -48.18
C ASP A 121 2.61 20.90 -48.43
N ARG A 122 3.58 20.08 -47.99
CA ARG A 122 3.49 18.60 -48.05
C ARG A 122 2.35 18.08 -47.18
N ALA A 123 2.24 18.56 -45.94
CA ALA A 123 1.15 18.20 -45.04
C ALA A 123 -0.24 18.54 -45.62
N VAL A 124 -0.39 19.73 -46.21
CA VAL A 124 -1.64 20.12 -46.89
C VAL A 124 -1.97 19.17 -48.05
N MET A 125 -0.97 18.82 -48.85
CA MET A 125 -1.14 17.93 -50.00
C MET A 125 -1.51 16.51 -49.56
N LEU A 126 -0.89 15.97 -48.50
CA LEU A 126 -1.18 14.64 -47.97
C LEU A 126 -2.63 14.52 -47.49
N LEU A 127 -3.12 15.48 -46.71
CA LEU A 127 -4.51 15.51 -46.26
C LEU A 127 -5.50 15.50 -47.44
N HIS A 128 -5.17 16.18 -48.53
CA HIS A 128 -5.98 16.16 -49.75
C HIS A 128 -5.94 14.80 -50.45
N LEU A 129 -4.76 14.19 -50.59
CA LEU A 129 -4.59 12.86 -51.19
C LEU A 129 -5.28 11.76 -50.36
N ASP A 130 -5.27 11.89 -49.04
CA ASP A 130 -5.96 10.96 -48.13
C ASP A 130 -7.48 11.18 -48.10
N GLY A 131 -8.00 12.18 -48.83
CA GLY A 131 -9.44 12.46 -48.93
C GLY A 131 -10.05 13.06 -47.66
N VAL A 132 -9.25 13.67 -46.80
CA VAL A 132 -9.74 14.32 -45.57
C VAL A 132 -10.55 15.56 -45.94
N ALA A 133 -11.71 15.72 -45.30
CA ALA A 133 -12.57 16.89 -45.51
C ALA A 133 -11.81 18.18 -45.19
N GLN A 134 -12.08 19.27 -45.94
CA GLN A 134 -11.31 20.51 -45.81
C GLN A 134 -11.42 21.16 -44.41
N THR A 135 -12.53 20.95 -43.71
CA THR A 135 -12.74 21.39 -42.33
C THR A 135 -11.80 20.66 -41.38
N ASP A 136 -11.78 19.34 -41.48
CA ASP A 136 -10.98 18.46 -40.62
C ASP A 136 -9.50 18.61 -40.93
N ALA A 137 -9.14 18.77 -42.20
CA ALA A 137 -7.78 19.03 -42.64
C ALA A 137 -7.23 20.36 -42.09
N ALA A 138 -8.08 21.39 -42.02
CA ALA A 138 -7.71 22.67 -41.41
C ALA A 138 -7.51 22.52 -39.89
N GLU A 139 -8.38 21.74 -39.23
CA GLU A 139 -8.27 21.40 -37.81
C GLU A 139 -7.00 20.60 -37.48
N VAL A 140 -6.65 19.59 -38.29
CA VAL A 140 -5.40 18.82 -38.15
C VAL A 140 -4.19 19.77 -38.14
N LEU A 141 -4.17 20.75 -39.04
CA LEU A 141 -3.06 21.68 -39.20
C LEU A 141 -3.11 22.88 -38.25
N GLY A 142 -4.20 23.06 -37.51
CA GLY A 142 -4.39 24.22 -36.63
C GLY A 142 -4.50 25.55 -37.39
N VAL A 143 -5.09 25.53 -38.59
CA VAL A 143 -5.28 26.73 -39.44
C VAL A 143 -6.75 26.96 -39.77
N GLU A 144 -7.08 28.15 -40.26
CA GLU A 144 -8.42 28.45 -40.75
C GLU A 144 -8.71 27.71 -42.07
N SER A 145 -9.97 27.26 -42.28
CA SER A 145 -10.38 26.54 -43.49
C SER A 145 -10.13 27.33 -44.78
N GLY A 146 -10.30 28.67 -44.75
CA GLY A 146 -9.97 29.55 -45.87
C GLY A 146 -8.47 29.55 -46.23
N ALA A 147 -7.62 29.56 -45.20
CA ALA A 147 -6.16 29.49 -45.37
C ALA A 147 -5.73 28.14 -45.96
N TYR A 148 -6.32 27.03 -45.51
CA TYR A 148 -6.10 25.70 -46.08
C TYR A 148 -6.46 25.66 -47.57
N ARG A 149 -7.67 26.10 -47.94
CA ARG A 149 -8.17 26.08 -49.34
C ARG A 149 -7.28 26.89 -50.27
N THR A 150 -6.87 28.09 -49.84
CA THR A 150 -5.96 28.96 -50.59
C THR A 150 -4.60 28.29 -50.81
N ARG A 151 -4.06 27.67 -49.76
CA ARG A 151 -2.77 26.99 -49.81
C ARG A 151 -2.80 25.76 -50.72
N LEU A 152 -3.86 24.95 -50.63
CA LEU A 152 -4.09 23.80 -51.51
C LEU A 152 -4.19 24.22 -52.98
N HIS A 153 -4.95 25.29 -53.28
CA HIS A 153 -5.07 25.83 -54.64
C HIS A 153 -3.70 26.25 -55.21
N ARG A 154 -2.87 26.91 -54.39
CA ARG A 154 -1.51 27.30 -54.78
C ARG A 154 -0.61 26.09 -55.07
N ILE A 155 -0.71 25.03 -54.27
CA ILE A 155 0.09 23.80 -54.46
C ILE A 155 -0.33 23.10 -55.76
N ARG A 156 -1.64 22.96 -56.03
CA ARG A 156 -2.15 22.34 -57.27
C ARG A 156 -1.72 23.09 -58.53
N LYS A 157 -1.50 24.40 -58.46
CA LYS A 157 -0.99 25.21 -59.58
C LYS A 157 0.49 25.00 -59.89
N ARG A 158 1.30 24.45 -58.96
CA ARG A 158 2.75 24.23 -59.20
C ARG A 158 3.02 23.16 -60.26
N ARG A 159 2.09 22.22 -60.46
CA ARG A 159 2.20 21.17 -61.47
C ARG A 159 0.81 20.70 -61.89
N ALA A 160 0.51 20.79 -63.18
CA ALA A 160 -0.75 20.32 -63.73
C ALA A 160 -0.78 18.78 -63.70
N MET A 161 -1.47 18.23 -62.70
CA MET A 161 -1.68 16.79 -62.53
C MET A 161 -3.14 16.56 -62.13
N ASN A 162 -3.67 15.39 -62.47
CA ASN A 162 -5.00 14.98 -62.01
C ASN A 162 -4.93 14.50 -60.55
N PHE A 163 -4.96 15.45 -59.61
CA PHE A 163 -4.82 15.18 -58.18
C PHE A 163 -5.94 14.31 -57.60
N ASP A 164 -7.11 14.27 -58.23
CA ASP A 164 -8.23 13.43 -57.78
C ASP A 164 -7.95 11.96 -58.12
N GLN A 165 -7.47 11.69 -59.34
CA GLN A 165 -7.03 10.35 -59.76
C GLN A 165 -5.77 9.90 -58.98
N LEU A 166 -4.81 10.81 -58.77
CA LEU A 166 -3.63 10.54 -57.95
C LEU A 166 -3.98 10.24 -56.50
N GLY A 167 -4.97 10.94 -55.92
CA GLY A 167 -5.44 10.67 -54.57
C GLY A 167 -6.05 9.28 -54.43
N GLN A 168 -6.77 8.80 -55.46
CA GLN A 168 -7.28 7.43 -55.46
C GLN A 168 -6.13 6.41 -55.53
N SER A 169 -5.20 6.56 -56.48
CA SER A 169 -4.01 5.70 -56.59
C SER A 169 -3.20 5.67 -55.29
N TRP A 170 -2.97 6.83 -54.69
CA TRP A 170 -2.27 6.98 -53.42
C TRP A 170 -2.89 6.16 -52.30
N ARG A 171 -4.22 6.25 -52.13
CA ARG A 171 -4.94 5.48 -51.11
C ARG A 171 -4.91 3.98 -51.39
N ASP A 172 -5.09 3.59 -52.65
CA ASP A 172 -5.11 2.18 -53.05
C ASP A 172 -3.74 1.53 -52.87
N GLU A 173 -2.65 2.20 -53.24
CA GLU A 173 -1.28 1.75 -53.01
C GLU A 173 -0.93 1.63 -51.53
N ASN A 174 -1.26 2.64 -50.72
CA ASN A 174 -0.98 2.59 -49.29
C ASN A 174 -1.80 1.48 -48.62
N LYS A 175 -3.03 1.23 -49.07
CA LYS A 175 -3.86 0.12 -48.59
C LYS A 175 -3.31 -1.24 -49.05
N ALA A 176 -2.79 -1.34 -50.27
CA ALA A 176 -2.13 -2.54 -50.77
C ALA A 176 -0.84 -2.83 -49.98
N ALA A 177 -0.03 -1.81 -49.70
CA ALA A 177 1.16 -1.93 -48.86
C ALA A 177 0.85 -2.49 -47.46
N VAL A 178 -0.28 -2.09 -46.86
CA VAL A 178 -0.76 -2.70 -45.61
C VAL A 178 -1.12 -4.17 -45.78
N SER A 179 -1.82 -4.52 -46.86
CA SER A 179 -2.26 -5.90 -47.12
C SER A 179 -1.10 -6.86 -47.42
N GLU A 180 -0.01 -6.35 -47.99
CA GLU A 180 1.21 -7.13 -48.27
C GLU A 180 2.13 -7.24 -47.05
N ALA A 181 1.87 -6.47 -46.00
CA ALA A 181 2.67 -6.40 -44.79
C ALA A 181 1.95 -6.92 -43.52
N PRO A 182 1.37 -8.15 -43.49
CA PRO A 182 0.79 -8.72 -42.27
C PRO A 182 1.82 -8.89 -41.13
N ALA A 183 3.11 -8.91 -41.49
CA ALA A 183 4.23 -8.83 -40.57
C ALA A 183 4.26 -7.53 -39.76
N GLU A 184 3.93 -6.38 -40.37
CA GLU A 184 4.01 -5.06 -39.76
C GLU A 184 2.89 -4.83 -38.75
N GLU A 185 1.67 -5.26 -39.06
CA GLU A 185 0.55 -5.20 -38.12
C GLU A 185 0.84 -6.03 -36.86
N LYS A 186 1.39 -7.23 -37.04
CA LYS A 186 1.83 -8.08 -35.93
C LYS A 186 3.00 -7.46 -35.13
N ARG A 187 3.95 -6.80 -35.80
CA ARG A 187 5.02 -6.01 -35.15
C ARG A 187 4.43 -4.86 -34.33
N LEU A 188 3.39 -4.20 -34.83
CA LEU A 188 2.75 -3.09 -34.14
C LEU A 188 1.96 -3.50 -32.90
N GLU A 189 1.19 -4.57 -32.99
CA GLU A 189 0.56 -5.17 -31.81
C GLU A 189 1.60 -5.54 -30.75
N LEU A 190 2.74 -6.05 -31.19
CA LEU A 190 3.85 -6.42 -30.35
C LEU A 190 4.52 -5.22 -29.66
N TYR A 191 4.77 -4.11 -30.38
CA TYR A 191 5.26 -2.86 -29.77
C TYR A 191 4.32 -2.33 -28.69
N VAL A 192 3.02 -2.38 -28.96
CA VAL A 192 1.98 -1.92 -28.03
C VAL A 192 1.91 -2.84 -26.80
N ALA A 193 1.99 -4.16 -26.99
CA ALA A 193 2.03 -5.12 -25.90
C ALA A 193 3.24 -4.89 -24.98
N THR A 194 4.43 -4.69 -25.55
CA THR A 194 5.65 -4.42 -24.78
C THR A 194 5.59 -3.10 -24.03
N THR A 195 5.09 -2.04 -24.67
CA THR A 195 4.89 -0.73 -24.01
C THR A 195 3.90 -0.81 -22.85
N ARG A 196 2.84 -1.61 -22.98
CA ARG A 196 1.93 -1.87 -21.85
C ARG A 196 2.60 -2.63 -20.72
N ALA A 197 3.45 -3.61 -21.05
CA ALA A 197 4.18 -4.36 -20.04
C ALA A 197 5.11 -3.45 -19.23
N THR A 198 5.83 -2.53 -19.89
CA THR A 198 6.67 -1.54 -19.23
C THR A 198 5.86 -0.53 -18.40
N GLU A 199 4.74 -0.01 -18.91
CA GLU A 199 3.84 0.88 -18.16
C GLU A 199 3.27 0.21 -16.89
N ARG A 200 2.76 -1.03 -17.01
CA ARG A 200 2.26 -1.82 -15.88
C ARG A 200 3.36 -2.09 -14.85
N PHE A 201 4.56 -2.37 -15.35
CA PHE A 201 5.72 -2.58 -14.51
C PHE A 201 6.09 -1.30 -13.73
N ALA A 202 6.17 -0.15 -14.41
CA ALA A 202 6.42 1.14 -13.79
C ALA A 202 5.37 1.49 -12.73
N ALA A 203 4.09 1.20 -12.99
CA ALA A 203 3.01 1.40 -12.02
C ALA A 203 3.15 0.50 -10.77
N LYS A 204 3.57 -0.77 -10.93
CA LYS A 204 3.87 -1.67 -9.80
C LYS A 204 5.04 -1.17 -8.97
N VAL A 205 6.12 -0.73 -9.63
CA VAL A 205 7.29 -0.15 -8.96
C VAL A 205 6.89 1.11 -8.18
N PHE A 206 6.12 2.01 -8.78
CA PHE A 206 5.62 3.21 -8.10
C PHE A 206 4.77 2.88 -6.86
N ARG A 207 3.85 1.92 -6.98
CA ARG A 207 3.01 1.50 -5.83
C ARG A 207 3.85 0.90 -4.71
N ARG A 208 4.83 0.05 -5.06
CA ARG A 208 5.81 -0.48 -4.09
C ARG A 208 6.52 0.67 -3.39
N ASP A 209 7.12 1.59 -4.14
CA ASP A 209 7.91 2.68 -3.58
C ASP A 209 7.09 3.59 -2.65
N LEU A 210 5.80 3.79 -2.96
CA LEU A 210 4.87 4.51 -2.07
C LEU A 210 4.66 3.78 -0.74
N ILE A 211 4.41 2.46 -0.79
CA ILE A 211 4.26 1.63 0.41
C ILE A 211 5.54 1.62 1.23
N GLU A 212 6.70 1.46 0.59
CA GLU A 212 8.01 1.46 1.25
C GLU A 212 8.34 2.81 1.88
N THR A 213 7.96 3.91 1.23
CA THR A 213 8.11 5.26 1.79
C THR A 213 7.23 5.45 3.02
N ALA A 214 5.97 5.00 2.96
CA ALA A 214 5.07 5.04 4.10
C ALA A 214 5.57 4.16 5.26
N ALA A 215 6.09 2.96 4.97
CA ALA A 215 6.70 2.09 5.95
C ALA A 215 7.94 2.73 6.59
N GLY A 216 8.81 3.36 5.80
CA GLY A 216 9.96 4.10 6.31
C GLY A 216 9.55 5.27 7.22
N LEU A 217 8.54 6.05 6.85
CA LEU A 217 8.00 7.13 7.69
C LEU A 217 7.40 6.59 9.00
N PHE A 218 6.71 5.45 8.94
CA PHE A 218 6.20 4.78 10.12
C PHE A 218 7.35 4.32 11.04
N VAL A 219 8.41 3.72 10.50
CA VAL A 219 9.59 3.32 11.28
C VAL A 219 10.26 4.52 11.95
N ILE A 220 10.39 5.64 11.22
CA ILE A 220 10.91 6.90 11.78
C ILE A 220 10.05 7.38 12.94
N TYR A 221 8.73 7.39 12.78
CA TYR A 221 7.78 7.78 13.83
C TYR A 221 7.82 6.83 15.03
N ALA A 222 7.82 5.52 14.79
CA ALA A 222 7.78 4.50 15.84
C ALA A 222 9.05 4.54 16.71
N PHE A 223 10.23 4.51 16.11
CA PHE A 223 11.47 4.61 16.89
C PHE A 223 11.71 6.02 17.42
N GLY A 224 11.29 7.07 16.70
CA GLY A 224 11.39 8.44 17.17
C GLY A 224 10.53 8.72 18.40
N SER A 225 9.30 8.20 18.44
CA SER A 225 8.43 8.28 19.61
C SER A 225 8.95 7.47 20.79
N MET A 226 9.50 6.27 20.56
CA MET A 226 10.16 5.48 21.61
C MET A 226 11.37 6.20 22.22
N LEU A 227 12.19 6.85 21.39
CA LEU A 227 13.31 7.67 21.86
C LEU A 227 12.82 8.90 22.65
N TRP A 228 11.76 9.56 22.18
CA TRP A 228 11.20 10.76 22.82
C TRP A 228 10.55 10.47 24.17
N GLU A 229 9.74 9.41 24.26
CA GLU A 229 9.09 9.00 25.50
C GLU A 229 10.09 8.46 26.53
N GLY A 230 11.22 7.90 26.08
CA GLY A 230 12.29 7.39 26.94
C GLY A 230 11.93 6.16 27.79
N LYS A 231 10.67 5.71 27.81
CA LYS A 231 10.19 4.57 28.62
C LYS A 231 10.94 3.27 28.34
N VAL A 232 11.21 2.99 27.06
CA VAL A 232 11.94 1.78 26.65
C VAL A 232 13.40 1.86 27.10
N ILE A 233 14.03 3.04 26.93
CA ILE A 233 15.41 3.30 27.32
C ILE A 233 15.57 3.19 28.85
N ALA A 234 14.61 3.73 29.60
CA ALA A 234 14.61 3.70 31.07
C ALA A 234 14.48 2.29 31.65
N ARG A 235 13.89 1.34 30.91
CA ARG A 235 13.70 -0.07 31.32
C ARG A 235 14.75 -1.02 30.74
N ALA A 236 15.59 -0.54 29.81
CA ALA A 236 16.54 -1.37 29.09
C ALA A 236 17.74 -1.76 29.95
N THR A 237 18.22 -3.00 29.79
CA THR A 237 19.43 -3.50 30.45
C THR A 237 20.68 -2.72 30.04
N LEU A 238 20.77 -2.34 28.76
CA LEU A 238 21.84 -1.53 28.17
C LEU A 238 21.22 -0.31 27.42
N PRO A 239 20.88 0.77 28.14
CA PRO A 239 20.10 1.90 27.59
C PRO A 239 20.74 2.57 26.36
N MET A 240 22.05 2.80 26.40
CA MET A 240 22.78 3.43 25.29
C MET A 240 22.81 2.54 24.03
N VAL A 241 22.86 1.22 24.20
CA VAL A 241 22.86 0.26 23.09
C VAL A 241 21.49 0.24 22.41
N SER A 242 20.42 0.21 23.21
CA SER A 242 19.05 0.28 22.71
C SER A 242 18.81 1.58 21.93
N ALA A 243 19.19 2.73 22.51
CA ALA A 243 19.04 4.04 21.87
C ALA A 243 19.84 4.13 20.55
N ALA A 244 21.08 3.61 20.52
CA ALA A 244 21.88 3.56 19.30
C ALA A 244 21.21 2.71 18.20
N GLY A 245 20.64 1.56 18.57
CA GLY A 245 19.88 0.71 17.64
C GLY A 245 18.66 1.43 17.03
N MET A 246 17.91 2.16 17.85
CA MET A 246 16.77 2.96 17.39
C MET A 246 17.20 4.07 16.41
N VAL A 247 18.28 4.79 16.70
CA VAL A 247 18.84 5.81 15.80
C VAL A 247 19.29 5.19 14.47
N ILE A 248 19.95 4.04 14.50
CA ILE A 248 20.37 3.33 13.28
C ILE A 248 19.14 2.94 12.43
N ASN A 249 18.04 2.48 13.04
CA ASN A 249 16.81 2.18 12.31
C ASN A 249 16.19 3.44 11.66
N ILE A 250 16.17 4.57 12.37
CA ILE A 250 15.69 5.85 11.83
C ILE A 250 16.54 6.30 10.64
N LEU A 251 17.87 6.30 10.80
CA LEU A 251 18.80 6.65 9.72
C LEU A 251 18.70 5.69 8.54
N GLY A 252 18.51 4.39 8.81
CA GLY A 252 18.24 3.36 7.81
C GLY A 252 16.99 3.65 7.00
N ALA A 253 15.89 4.02 7.65
CA ALA A 253 14.64 4.40 6.99
C ALA A 253 14.81 5.66 6.14
N ILE A 254 15.49 6.69 6.64
CA ILE A 254 15.81 7.90 5.86
C ILE A 254 16.65 7.56 4.63
N TYR A 255 17.68 6.71 4.79
CA TYR A 255 18.54 6.28 3.69
C TYR A 255 17.78 5.47 2.64
N VAL A 256 16.89 4.57 3.05
CA VAL A 256 16.03 3.80 2.14
C VAL A 256 15.12 4.72 1.32
N ILE A 257 14.44 5.66 1.98
CA ILE A 257 13.58 6.66 1.31
C ILE A 257 14.41 7.50 0.33
N TYR A 258 15.55 8.00 0.77
CA TYR A 258 16.47 8.76 -0.07
C TYR A 258 16.92 7.97 -1.30
N ARG A 259 17.30 6.70 -1.12
CA ARG A 259 17.79 5.85 -2.19
C ARG A 259 16.68 5.48 -3.19
N LEU A 260 15.47 5.21 -2.72
CA LEU A 260 14.28 5.01 -3.57
C LEU A 260 13.95 6.27 -4.39
N HIS A 261 13.97 7.44 -3.74
CA HIS A 261 13.72 8.70 -4.42
C HIS A 261 14.80 8.99 -5.48
N ARG A 262 16.08 8.87 -5.12
CA ARG A 262 17.20 9.13 -6.03
C ARG A 262 17.21 8.18 -7.22
N THR A 263 16.90 6.91 -7.03
CA THR A 263 16.83 5.96 -8.16
C THR A 263 15.69 6.31 -9.12
N ARG A 264 14.54 6.76 -8.61
CA ARG A 264 13.42 7.21 -9.45
C ARG A 264 13.74 8.46 -10.26
N THR A 265 14.43 9.44 -9.66
CA THR A 265 14.77 10.70 -10.35
C THR A 265 15.94 10.55 -11.32
N SER A 266 16.77 9.52 -11.15
CA SER A 266 17.96 9.29 -11.97
C SER A 266 17.71 8.43 -13.22
N THR A 267 16.52 7.85 -13.39
CA THR A 267 16.14 7.13 -14.61
C THR A 267 15.49 8.10 -15.60
N PRO A 268 16.16 8.46 -16.71
CA PRO A 268 15.60 9.37 -17.70
C PRO A 268 14.29 8.79 -18.22
N THR A 269 13.20 9.57 -18.23
CA THR A 269 12.02 9.20 -19.00
C THR A 269 12.42 9.23 -20.46
N PRO A 270 12.11 8.19 -21.25
CA PRO A 270 12.37 8.25 -22.68
C PRO A 270 11.73 9.53 -23.22
N ARG A 271 12.52 10.29 -23.98
CA ARG A 271 12.00 11.52 -24.56
C ARG A 271 10.86 11.15 -25.53
N LEU A 272 9.82 11.97 -25.56
CA LEU A 272 8.68 11.75 -26.45
C LEU A 272 9.08 11.77 -27.93
N ASP A 273 10.29 12.22 -28.29
CA ASP A 273 10.86 12.26 -29.64
C ASP A 273 12.02 11.26 -29.86
N ALA A 274 12.24 10.33 -28.93
CA ALA A 274 13.21 9.24 -29.07
C ALA A 274 12.71 8.20 -30.08
N SER A 275 13.58 7.65 -30.92
CA SER A 275 13.17 6.55 -31.82
C SER A 275 12.83 5.29 -31.03
N MET A 276 12.08 4.36 -31.61
CA MET A 276 11.71 3.12 -30.92
C MET A 276 12.92 2.30 -30.43
N ARG A 277 14.03 2.29 -31.18
CA ARG A 277 15.29 1.69 -30.71
C ARG A 277 15.84 2.41 -29.47
N GLU A 278 15.91 3.74 -29.51
CA GLU A 278 16.33 4.57 -28.37
C GLU A 278 15.41 4.38 -27.15
N TYR A 279 14.11 4.16 -27.38
CA TYR A 279 13.14 3.82 -26.34
C TYR A 279 13.44 2.47 -25.70
N CYS A 280 13.59 1.40 -26.51
CA CYS A 280 13.92 0.06 -26.00
C CYS A 280 15.23 0.07 -25.21
N ASP A 281 16.28 0.76 -25.71
CA ASP A 281 17.55 0.90 -25.00
C ASP A 281 17.35 1.57 -23.63
N SER A 282 16.57 2.65 -23.57
CA SER A 282 16.29 3.35 -22.31
C SER A 282 15.49 2.50 -21.31
N GLU A 283 14.54 1.69 -21.78
CA GLU A 283 13.74 0.81 -20.92
C GLU A 283 14.55 -0.41 -20.45
N ILE A 284 15.43 -0.97 -21.29
CA ILE A 284 16.39 -2.01 -20.88
C ILE A 284 17.28 -1.48 -19.75
N GLU A 285 17.86 -0.29 -19.91
CA GLU A 285 18.69 0.32 -18.88
C GLU A 285 17.90 0.55 -17.56
N ARG A 286 16.63 0.95 -17.66
CA ARG A 286 15.73 1.09 -16.50
C ARG A 286 15.51 -0.24 -15.79
N VAL A 287 15.21 -1.30 -16.54
CA VAL A 287 14.98 -2.64 -15.97
C VAL A 287 16.26 -3.19 -15.34
N GLU A 288 17.42 -3.05 -16.00
CA GLU A 288 18.71 -3.49 -15.48
C GLU A 288 19.10 -2.76 -14.17
N LYS A 289 18.85 -1.45 -14.07
CA LYS A 289 19.04 -0.69 -12.81
C LYS A 289 18.12 -1.22 -11.70
N GLN A 290 16.86 -1.52 -12.00
CA GLN A 290 15.94 -2.11 -11.01
C GLN A 290 16.37 -3.52 -10.59
N MET A 291 16.86 -4.34 -11.52
CA MET A 291 17.43 -5.66 -11.19
C MET A 291 18.63 -5.55 -10.25
N ALA A 292 19.56 -4.63 -10.53
CA ALA A 292 20.71 -4.39 -9.66
C ALA A 292 20.29 -3.95 -8.25
N MET A 293 19.25 -3.12 -8.14
CA MET A 293 18.68 -2.69 -6.87
C MET A 293 18.07 -3.86 -6.09
N LEU A 294 17.29 -4.72 -6.75
CA LEU A 294 16.69 -5.90 -6.12
C LEU A 294 17.75 -6.93 -5.68
N ARG A 295 18.81 -7.15 -6.48
CA ARG A 295 19.92 -8.04 -6.13
C ARG A 295 20.68 -7.57 -4.89
N SER A 296 20.81 -6.25 -4.71
CA SER A 296 21.53 -5.64 -3.60
C SER A 296 20.66 -5.28 -2.39
N VAL A 297 19.38 -5.67 -2.36
CA VAL A 297 18.42 -5.31 -1.29
C VAL A 297 18.93 -5.65 0.12
N HIS A 298 19.69 -6.74 0.24
CA HIS A 298 20.28 -7.19 1.49
C HIS A 298 21.26 -6.17 2.10
N ILE A 299 21.95 -5.38 1.27
CA ILE A 299 22.94 -4.39 1.71
C ILE A 299 22.25 -3.07 2.05
N TRP A 300 21.43 -2.56 1.14
CA TRP A 300 20.99 -1.17 1.22
C TRP A 300 19.64 -0.97 1.90
N TYR A 301 18.80 -2.00 1.89
CA TYR A 301 17.48 -1.96 2.50
C TYR A 301 17.51 -2.73 3.82
N LEU A 302 17.88 -4.00 3.80
CA LEU A 302 17.85 -4.85 5.00
C LEU A 302 19.02 -4.54 5.96
N GLY A 303 20.23 -4.36 5.45
CA GLY A 303 21.43 -4.17 6.27
C GLY A 303 21.29 -3.17 7.43
N PRO A 304 20.86 -1.92 7.18
CA PRO A 304 20.69 -0.92 8.23
C PRO A 304 19.71 -1.35 9.33
N PHE A 305 18.57 -1.95 8.94
CA PHE A 305 17.58 -2.40 9.91
C PHE A 305 18.01 -3.65 10.68
N TYR A 306 18.76 -4.55 10.03
CA TYR A 306 19.28 -5.74 10.68
C TYR A 306 20.13 -5.36 11.89
N VAL A 307 21.11 -4.46 11.68
CA VAL A 307 21.99 -4.00 12.75
C VAL A 307 21.21 -3.22 13.79
N GLY A 308 20.34 -2.29 13.38
CA GLY A 308 19.56 -1.47 14.30
C GLY A 308 18.64 -2.31 15.20
N VAL A 309 17.89 -3.25 14.63
CA VAL A 309 16.98 -4.14 15.37
C VAL A 309 17.73 -5.03 16.36
N LEU A 310 18.86 -5.62 15.97
CA LEU A 310 19.66 -6.44 16.90
C LEU A 310 20.19 -5.62 18.07
N LEU A 311 20.64 -4.38 17.84
CA LEU A 311 21.08 -3.50 18.92
C LEU A 311 19.94 -3.10 19.84
N VAL A 312 18.72 -2.91 19.33
CA VAL A 312 17.54 -2.67 20.18
C VAL A 312 17.30 -3.86 21.11
N PHE A 313 17.24 -5.09 20.58
CA PHE A 313 17.03 -6.30 21.40
C PHE A 313 18.15 -6.54 22.40
N LEU A 314 19.41 -6.45 21.96
CA LEU A 314 20.57 -6.53 22.85
C LEU A 314 20.51 -5.47 23.95
N GLY A 315 20.02 -4.28 23.59
CA GLY A 315 19.82 -3.17 24.50
C GLY A 315 18.78 -3.45 25.58
N VAL A 316 17.63 -4.01 25.20
CA VAL A 316 16.50 -4.26 26.10
C VAL A 316 16.80 -5.44 27.04
N ASP A 317 17.13 -6.60 26.48
CA ASP A 317 17.20 -7.87 27.24
C ASP A 317 18.63 -8.28 27.63
N GLY A 318 19.65 -7.60 27.09
CA GLY A 318 21.05 -8.01 27.26
C GLY A 318 21.42 -9.27 26.45
N PRO A 319 22.66 -9.78 26.59
CA PRO A 319 23.17 -10.92 25.82
C PRO A 319 22.68 -12.28 26.38
N GLY A 320 21.37 -12.47 26.47
CA GLY A 320 20.72 -13.69 26.98
C GLY A 320 20.27 -14.69 25.90
N VAL A 321 19.65 -15.79 26.33
CA VAL A 321 19.06 -16.81 25.43
C VAL A 321 17.99 -16.20 24.53
N GLU A 322 17.19 -15.27 25.06
CA GLU A 322 16.16 -14.54 24.31
C GLU A 322 16.77 -13.75 23.15
N PHE A 323 17.87 -13.03 23.40
CA PHE A 323 18.60 -12.32 22.34
C PHE A 323 19.13 -13.25 21.26
N VAL A 324 19.66 -14.42 21.61
CA VAL A 324 20.16 -15.42 20.65
C VAL A 324 19.01 -15.95 19.77
N ILE A 325 17.87 -16.29 20.38
CA ILE A 325 16.68 -16.75 19.66
C ILE A 325 16.17 -15.66 18.71
N MET A 326 16.01 -14.43 19.20
CA MET A 326 15.56 -13.30 18.39
C MET A 326 16.52 -12.99 17.26
N SER A 327 17.83 -13.04 17.51
CA SER A 327 18.85 -12.84 16.47
C SER A 327 18.76 -13.89 15.38
N ALA A 328 18.60 -15.17 15.73
CA ALA A 328 18.44 -16.25 14.77
C ALA A 328 17.18 -16.07 13.92
N VAL A 329 16.06 -15.70 14.55
CA VAL A 329 14.78 -15.47 13.88
C VAL A 329 14.86 -14.30 12.90
N VAL A 330 15.41 -13.15 13.34
CA VAL A 330 15.61 -11.98 12.47
C VAL A 330 16.53 -12.33 11.30
N THR A 331 17.61 -13.08 11.54
CA THR A 331 18.53 -13.53 10.50
C THR A 331 17.85 -14.38 9.43
N VAL A 332 17.04 -15.37 9.85
CA VAL A 332 16.31 -16.25 8.93
C VAL A 332 15.30 -15.45 8.10
N LEU A 333 14.54 -14.56 8.74
CA LEU A 333 13.58 -13.69 8.05
C LEU A 333 14.28 -12.79 7.03
N TYR A 334 15.41 -12.19 7.39
CA TYR A 334 16.17 -11.29 6.51
C TYR A 334 16.79 -12.04 5.34
N ALA A 335 17.39 -13.21 5.58
CA ALA A 335 17.91 -14.08 4.53
C ALA A 335 16.81 -14.51 3.56
N PHE A 336 15.60 -14.78 4.06
CA PHE A 336 14.44 -15.11 3.26
C PHE A 336 13.98 -13.95 2.38
N ILE A 337 13.83 -12.74 2.93
CA ILE A 337 13.47 -11.54 2.14
C ILE A 337 14.53 -11.26 1.06
N ALA A 338 15.82 -11.43 1.39
CA ALA A 338 16.90 -11.29 0.42
C ALA A 338 16.85 -12.35 -0.69
N ALA A 339 16.47 -13.59 -0.37
CA ALA A 339 16.29 -14.67 -1.35
C ALA A 339 15.10 -14.41 -2.28
N LEU A 340 13.95 -13.98 -1.74
CA LEU A 340 12.77 -13.60 -2.53
C LEU A 340 13.08 -12.50 -3.54
N ASN A 341 13.77 -11.44 -3.10
CA ASN A 341 14.10 -10.32 -3.99
C ASN A 341 15.11 -10.72 -5.07
N ARG A 342 16.08 -11.59 -4.75
CA ARG A 342 17.00 -12.15 -5.76
C ARG A 342 16.28 -13.03 -6.77
N PHE A 343 15.33 -13.85 -6.32
CA PHE A 343 14.49 -14.67 -7.19
C PHE A 343 13.63 -13.82 -8.12
N ALA A 344 12.96 -12.79 -7.58
CA ALA A 344 12.16 -11.86 -8.37
C ALA A 344 13.01 -11.14 -9.43
N ALA A 345 14.24 -10.75 -9.08
CA ALA A 345 15.17 -10.15 -10.03
C ALA A 345 15.64 -11.12 -11.12
N SER A 346 15.76 -12.42 -10.84
CA SER A 346 16.29 -13.40 -11.80
C SER A 346 15.24 -13.99 -12.73
N THR A 347 13.95 -13.93 -12.38
CA THR A 347 12.86 -14.45 -13.23
C THR A 347 12.06 -13.32 -13.88
N VAL A 348 11.31 -12.55 -13.09
CA VAL A 348 10.31 -11.59 -13.62
C VAL A 348 10.95 -10.46 -14.42
N MET A 349 12.09 -9.95 -13.98
CA MET A 349 12.76 -8.82 -14.65
C MET A 349 13.57 -9.23 -15.87
N THR A 350 14.17 -10.43 -15.83
CA THR A 350 14.96 -10.97 -16.94
C THR A 350 14.09 -11.16 -18.17
N ASP A 351 12.88 -11.70 -18.00
CA ASP A 351 11.92 -11.90 -19.10
C ASP A 351 11.54 -10.57 -19.78
N LEU A 352 11.18 -9.54 -19.00
CA LEU A 352 10.88 -8.21 -19.55
C LEU A 352 12.08 -7.59 -20.27
N ARG A 353 13.28 -7.75 -19.69
CA ARG A 353 14.53 -7.25 -20.27
C ARG A 353 14.83 -7.94 -21.59
N ASP A 354 14.67 -9.26 -21.66
CA ASP A 354 14.96 -10.06 -22.85
C ASP A 354 13.93 -9.81 -23.97
N GLN A 355 12.67 -9.57 -23.63
CA GLN A 355 11.65 -9.13 -24.59
C GLN A 355 11.98 -7.76 -25.20
N LEU A 356 12.40 -6.80 -24.37
CA LEU A 356 12.83 -5.48 -24.86
C LEU A 356 14.09 -5.58 -25.73
N ALA A 357 15.04 -6.44 -25.37
CA ALA A 357 16.25 -6.67 -26.16
C ALA A 357 15.94 -7.33 -27.51
N TRP A 358 15.09 -8.35 -27.53
CA TRP A 358 14.63 -9.00 -28.75
C TRP A 358 13.90 -8.00 -29.67
N LEU A 359 13.06 -7.13 -29.10
CA LEU A 359 12.32 -6.11 -29.84
C LEU A 359 13.27 -5.08 -30.46
N ARG A 360 14.25 -4.60 -29.68
CA ARG A 360 15.32 -3.71 -30.14
C ARG A 360 16.10 -4.29 -31.32
N ASP A 361 16.42 -5.58 -31.26
CA ASP A 361 17.20 -6.25 -32.30
C ASP A 361 16.35 -6.49 -33.56
N SER A 362 15.06 -6.81 -33.38
CA SER A 362 14.10 -7.00 -34.47
C SER A 362 13.80 -5.72 -35.26
N LEU A 363 13.84 -4.57 -34.60
CA LEU A 363 13.72 -3.23 -35.20
C LEU A 363 14.79 -2.93 -36.26
N GLY A 364 15.89 -3.68 -36.32
CA GLY A 364 17.03 -3.41 -37.19
C GLY A 364 17.14 -4.24 -38.46
N SER A 365 16.27 -5.22 -38.67
CA SER A 365 16.46 -6.16 -39.78
C SER A 365 15.18 -6.32 -40.58
N ALA A 366 15.29 -6.00 -41.87
CA ALA A 366 14.25 -6.24 -42.87
C ALA A 366 13.86 -7.73 -42.97
N THR A 367 14.66 -8.63 -42.40
CA THR A 367 14.52 -10.08 -42.47
C THR A 367 14.33 -10.77 -41.11
N ALA A 368 14.23 -10.03 -39.99
CA ALA A 368 13.95 -10.67 -38.70
C ALA A 368 12.63 -11.45 -38.82
N PRO A 369 12.63 -12.76 -38.49
CA PRO A 369 11.40 -13.51 -38.49
C PRO A 369 10.42 -12.81 -37.55
N VAL A 370 9.18 -12.65 -38.01
CA VAL A 370 8.04 -12.27 -37.17
C VAL A 370 7.75 -13.45 -36.25
N GLY A 371 8.69 -13.73 -35.36
CA GLY A 371 8.55 -14.73 -34.33
C GLY A 371 7.52 -14.26 -33.32
N GLU A 372 6.81 -15.22 -32.73
CA GLU A 372 6.10 -14.96 -31.49
C GLU A 372 7.10 -14.46 -30.44
N LEU A 373 6.66 -13.54 -29.59
CA LEU A 373 7.41 -13.18 -28.38
C LEU A 373 7.92 -14.47 -27.72
N PRO A 374 9.14 -14.48 -27.16
CA PRO A 374 9.50 -15.51 -26.20
C PRO A 374 8.33 -15.63 -25.21
N GLU A 375 7.69 -16.80 -25.12
CA GLU A 375 6.54 -16.96 -24.24
C GLU A 375 6.93 -16.45 -22.85
N THR A 376 6.20 -15.44 -22.35
CA THR A 376 6.33 -15.04 -20.95
C THR A 376 6.02 -16.27 -20.12
N ALA A 377 7.04 -16.92 -19.55
CA ALA A 377 6.79 -18.00 -18.63
C ALA A 377 5.91 -17.42 -17.50
N ASP A 378 4.77 -18.06 -17.18
CA ASP A 378 3.86 -17.65 -16.11
C ASP A 378 4.52 -17.87 -14.74
N HIS A 379 5.56 -17.10 -14.48
CA HIS A 379 6.28 -17.01 -13.24
C HIS A 379 5.40 -16.38 -12.16
N SER A 380 4.24 -15.80 -12.50
CA SER A 380 3.28 -15.31 -11.52
C SER A 380 2.84 -16.43 -10.60
N LYS A 381 2.58 -17.64 -11.12
CA LYS A 381 2.19 -18.79 -10.29
C LYS A 381 3.37 -19.38 -9.53
N ALA A 382 4.57 -19.40 -10.09
CA ALA A 382 5.76 -19.94 -9.41
C ALA A 382 6.24 -19.00 -8.29
N ALA A 383 6.33 -17.69 -8.56
CA ALA A 383 6.65 -16.66 -7.59
C ALA A 383 5.58 -16.54 -6.51
N LYS A 384 4.28 -16.60 -6.86
CA LYS A 384 3.19 -16.65 -5.87
C LYS A 384 3.26 -17.94 -5.05
N ARG A 385 3.51 -19.12 -5.64
CA ARG A 385 3.64 -20.38 -4.90
C ARG A 385 4.87 -20.41 -3.98
N PHE A 386 5.99 -19.84 -4.41
CA PHE A 386 7.22 -19.71 -3.61
C PHE A 386 7.02 -18.70 -2.47
N ALA A 387 6.52 -17.49 -2.77
CA ALA A 387 6.21 -16.47 -1.77
C ALA A 387 5.14 -16.95 -0.79
N PHE A 388 4.09 -17.65 -1.25
CA PHE A 388 3.01 -18.18 -0.42
C PHE A 388 3.48 -19.33 0.48
N ARG A 389 4.20 -20.34 -0.05
CA ARG A 389 4.73 -21.46 0.76
C ARG A 389 5.62 -20.99 1.90
N TRP A 390 6.39 -19.94 1.68
CA TRP A 390 7.31 -19.43 2.70
C TRP A 390 6.73 -18.29 3.54
N PHE A 391 5.80 -17.47 3.02
CA PHE A 391 5.02 -16.54 3.82
C PHE A 391 4.28 -17.28 4.94
N PHE A 392 3.68 -18.46 4.66
CA PHE A 392 3.06 -19.29 5.70
C PHE A 392 4.07 -19.96 6.64
N ALA A 393 5.27 -20.30 6.16
CA ALA A 393 6.35 -20.80 7.03
C ALA A 393 6.85 -19.71 8.00
N CYS A 394 6.89 -18.45 7.58
CA CYS A 394 7.26 -17.31 8.42
C CYS A 394 6.07 -16.77 9.25
N LEU A 395 4.82 -16.86 8.77
CA LEU A 395 3.60 -16.46 9.49
C LEU A 395 3.22 -17.48 10.59
N GLY A 396 3.59 -18.75 10.40
CA GLY A 396 3.52 -19.78 11.46
C GLY A 396 4.42 -19.48 12.66
N VAL A 397 5.35 -18.52 12.52
CA VAL A 397 6.10 -17.91 13.61
C VAL A 397 5.56 -16.48 13.75
N GLY A 398 4.55 -16.25 14.59
CA GLY A 398 3.75 -15.02 14.68
C GLY A 398 4.49 -13.71 15.01
N LEU A 399 5.48 -13.31 14.23
CA LEU A 399 6.49 -12.29 14.55
C LEU A 399 6.02 -10.84 14.45
N GLY A 400 4.90 -10.53 13.80
CA GLY A 400 4.38 -9.16 13.78
C GLY A 400 3.54 -8.84 15.02
N GLY A 401 2.60 -9.74 15.32
CA GLY A 401 1.67 -9.62 16.45
C GLY A 401 2.32 -9.99 17.78
N ILE A 402 3.20 -10.99 17.81
CA ILE A 402 3.95 -11.35 19.03
C ILE A 402 4.99 -10.27 19.33
N LEU A 403 5.64 -9.66 18.34
CA LEU A 403 6.72 -8.69 18.60
C LEU A 403 6.18 -7.29 18.94
N PHE A 404 5.02 -6.90 18.38
CA PHE A 404 4.32 -5.69 18.80
C PHE A 404 3.57 -5.90 20.12
N GLY A 405 2.97 -7.08 20.33
CA GLY A 405 2.34 -7.47 21.61
C GLY A 405 3.36 -7.64 22.74
N TRP A 406 4.52 -8.23 22.49
CA TRP A 406 5.58 -8.39 23.51
C TRP A 406 6.27 -7.06 23.84
N LEU A 407 6.33 -6.12 22.89
CA LEU A 407 6.89 -4.78 23.12
C LEU A 407 5.90 -3.78 23.76
N MET A 408 4.59 -3.99 23.58
CA MET A 408 3.54 -3.06 24.04
C MET A 408 2.62 -3.63 25.14
N ASP A 409 2.61 -4.94 25.37
CA ASP A 409 1.68 -5.63 26.26
C ASP A 409 2.46 -6.32 27.38
N VAL A 410 2.89 -5.53 28.36
CA VAL A 410 3.31 -6.09 29.65
C VAL A 410 2.03 -6.49 30.37
N GLU A 411 1.56 -7.72 30.14
CA GLU A 411 0.53 -8.32 30.99
C GLU A 411 1.06 -8.31 32.44
N TYR A 412 0.50 -7.43 33.27
CA TYR A 412 0.81 -7.40 34.68
C TYR A 412 0.23 -8.66 35.35
N PRO A 413 1.02 -9.36 36.19
CA PRO A 413 0.52 -10.49 36.97
C PRO A 413 -0.75 -10.09 37.73
N LYS A 414 -1.83 -10.84 37.53
CA LYS A 414 -3.12 -10.57 38.18
C LYS A 414 -3.15 -11.19 39.57
N ARG A 415 -2.41 -10.62 40.53
CA ARG A 415 -2.28 -11.18 41.89
C ARG A 415 -2.66 -10.17 42.97
N SER A 416 -3.03 -10.68 44.14
CA SER A 416 -3.35 -9.88 45.33
C SER A 416 -2.77 -10.52 46.59
N PRO A 417 -2.34 -9.72 47.60
CA PRO A 417 -1.96 -10.24 48.91
C PRO A 417 -3.15 -10.43 49.86
N PHE A 418 -4.35 -9.96 49.49
CA PHE A 418 -5.53 -9.92 50.38
C PHE A 418 -6.56 -11.00 50.08
N ASP A 419 -7.23 -11.52 51.11
CA ASP A 419 -8.30 -12.52 51.00
C ASP A 419 -9.69 -11.91 50.79
N ALA A 420 -9.84 -10.63 51.13
CA ALA A 420 -10.99 -9.78 50.80
C ALA A 420 -10.61 -8.30 50.95
N VAL A 421 -11.36 -7.43 50.28
CA VAL A 421 -11.25 -5.97 50.43
C VAL A 421 -12.65 -5.41 50.64
N ARG A 422 -12.80 -4.45 51.55
CA ARG A 422 -14.01 -3.65 51.73
C ARG A 422 -13.64 -2.18 51.93
N TRP A 423 -14.62 -1.30 51.77
CA TRP A 423 -14.40 0.15 51.82
C TRP A 423 -15.20 0.79 52.96
N GLN A 424 -14.52 1.58 53.78
CA GLN A 424 -15.14 2.52 54.73
C GLN A 424 -14.92 3.94 54.22
N GLY A 425 -15.91 4.49 53.53
CA GLY A 425 -15.75 5.73 52.78
C GLY A 425 -14.72 5.56 51.65
N GLU A 426 -13.57 6.23 51.77
CA GLU A 426 -12.46 6.10 50.83
C GLU A 426 -11.33 5.19 51.32
N ALA A 427 -11.34 4.78 52.59
CA ALA A 427 -10.28 3.96 53.17
C ALA A 427 -10.51 2.46 52.90
N PRO A 428 -9.52 1.73 52.36
CA PRO A 428 -9.62 0.29 52.19
C PRO A 428 -9.34 -0.44 53.51
N GLU A 429 -10.23 -1.34 53.85
CA GLU A 429 -10.00 -2.37 54.85
C GLU A 429 -9.75 -3.70 54.13
N VAL A 430 -8.69 -4.38 54.50
CA VAL A 430 -8.21 -5.60 53.86
C VAL A 430 -8.32 -6.75 54.86
N ARG A 431 -8.73 -7.91 54.36
CA ARG A 431 -8.76 -9.14 55.16
C ARG A 431 -7.54 -9.98 54.85
N LEU A 432 -6.84 -10.38 55.90
CA LEU A 432 -5.73 -11.31 55.85
C LEU A 432 -6.11 -12.51 56.71
N GLU A 433 -6.20 -13.68 56.10
CA GLU A 433 -6.73 -14.90 56.72
C GLU A 433 -8.17 -14.69 57.22
N GLU A 434 -8.38 -14.63 58.54
CA GLU A 434 -9.70 -14.45 59.16
C GLU A 434 -9.93 -13.05 59.76
N GLU A 435 -8.90 -12.20 59.80
CA GLU A 435 -8.95 -10.90 60.48
C GLU A 435 -8.94 -9.71 59.51
N TRP A 436 -9.65 -8.65 59.89
CA TRP A 436 -9.72 -7.40 59.12
C TRP A 436 -8.74 -6.38 59.69
N PHE A 437 -8.11 -5.66 58.77
CA PHE A 437 -7.18 -4.59 59.10
C PHE A 437 -7.43 -3.37 58.22
N ARG A 438 -7.10 -2.19 58.73
CA ARG A 438 -6.93 -0.99 57.90
C ARG A 438 -5.54 -1.05 57.28
N LEU A 439 -5.45 -0.86 55.97
CA LEU A 439 -4.16 -0.88 55.26
C LEU A 439 -3.43 0.45 55.44
N VAL A 440 -2.13 0.42 55.78
CA VAL A 440 -1.28 1.61 55.91
C VAL A 440 -0.33 1.73 54.73
N SER A 441 0.41 0.67 54.39
CA SER A 441 1.32 0.67 53.23
C SER A 441 1.56 -0.71 52.64
N ILE A 442 1.99 -0.72 51.37
CA ILE A 442 2.43 -1.91 50.64
C ILE A 442 3.84 -1.63 50.09
N ASP A 443 4.82 -2.47 50.44
CA ASP A 443 6.23 -2.31 50.06
C ASP A 443 6.75 -0.88 50.28
N GLY A 444 6.34 -0.27 51.41
CA GLY A 444 6.75 1.09 51.80
C GLY A 444 6.01 2.22 51.09
N VAL A 445 5.09 1.94 50.16
CA VAL A 445 4.23 2.96 49.54
C VAL A 445 2.96 3.12 50.37
N ALA A 446 2.71 4.34 50.85
CA ALA A 446 1.55 4.66 51.66
C ALA A 446 0.24 4.45 50.87
N VAL A 447 -0.78 3.91 51.54
CA VAL A 447 -2.07 3.62 50.90
C VAL A 447 -2.67 4.87 50.25
N ASP A 448 -2.56 6.04 50.89
CA ASP A 448 -3.10 7.30 50.38
C ASP A 448 -2.48 7.70 49.04
N GLU A 449 -1.18 7.44 48.85
CA GLU A 449 -0.49 7.66 47.57
C GLU A 449 -0.98 6.69 46.49
N ILE A 450 -1.22 5.43 46.87
CA ILE A 450 -1.78 4.41 45.97
C ILE A 450 -3.17 4.83 45.51
N LEU A 451 -4.01 5.31 46.43
CA LEU A 451 -5.37 5.76 46.11
C LEU A 451 -5.37 7.04 45.26
N ALA A 452 -4.51 8.01 45.58
CA ALA A 452 -4.36 9.24 44.81
C ALA A 452 -3.95 8.94 43.35
N SER A 453 -2.94 8.07 43.18
CA SER A 453 -2.52 7.58 41.86
C SER A 453 -3.66 6.85 41.13
N GLY A 454 -4.41 6.01 41.85
CA GLY A 454 -5.57 5.31 41.31
C GLY A 454 -6.62 6.25 40.77
N LYS A 455 -7.01 7.27 41.56
CA LYS A 455 -8.01 8.28 41.17
C LYS A 455 -7.54 9.10 39.97
N GLN A 456 -6.27 9.50 39.94
CA GLN A 456 -5.69 10.27 38.84
C GLN A 456 -5.68 9.48 37.52
N ASN A 457 -5.33 8.19 37.58
CA ASN A 457 -5.10 7.38 36.38
C ASN A 457 -6.36 6.65 35.88
N TYR A 458 -7.34 6.41 36.77
CA TYR A 458 -8.47 5.53 36.47
C TYR A 458 -9.85 6.11 36.81
N HIS A 459 -9.92 7.37 37.23
CA HIS A 459 -11.18 8.06 37.58
C HIS A 459 -12.08 7.14 38.42
N ASP A 460 -13.35 6.96 38.06
CA ASP A 460 -14.35 6.17 38.82
C ASP A 460 -14.01 4.68 38.96
N ARG A 461 -13.02 4.16 38.23
CA ARG A 461 -12.59 2.75 38.29
C ARG A 461 -11.46 2.47 39.27
N TRP A 462 -10.99 3.49 40.00
CA TRP A 462 -9.83 3.36 40.90
C TRP A 462 -9.98 2.27 41.96
N ARG A 463 -11.17 2.13 42.57
CA ARG A 463 -11.44 1.06 43.57
C ARG A 463 -11.34 -0.34 42.96
N MET A 464 -11.90 -0.50 41.76
CA MET A 464 -11.83 -1.77 41.04
C MET A 464 -10.39 -2.12 40.65
N ARG A 465 -9.59 -1.11 40.25
CA ARG A 465 -8.16 -1.32 39.97
C ARG A 465 -7.37 -1.69 41.22
N PHE A 466 -7.70 -1.10 42.36
CA PHE A 466 -7.10 -1.49 43.64
C PHE A 466 -7.43 -2.94 44.01
N GLU A 467 -8.68 -3.37 43.84
CA GLU A 467 -9.13 -4.73 44.14
C GLU A 467 -8.60 -5.79 43.17
N GLU A 468 -8.53 -5.48 41.87
CA GLU A 468 -8.30 -6.47 40.83
C GLU A 468 -6.97 -6.35 40.10
N ASP A 469 -6.34 -5.18 40.12
CA ASP A 469 -5.16 -4.86 39.30
C ASP A 469 -4.08 -4.15 40.14
N LEU A 470 -3.96 -4.53 41.41
CA LEU A 470 -3.04 -3.92 42.37
C LEU A 470 -1.59 -3.90 41.87
N VAL A 471 -1.13 -4.97 41.22
CA VAL A 471 0.22 -5.06 40.64
C VAL A 471 0.44 -4.00 39.56
N GLU A 472 -0.55 -3.78 38.70
CA GLU A 472 -0.47 -2.74 37.66
C GLU A 472 -0.47 -1.34 38.29
N LEU A 473 -1.33 -1.12 39.28
CA LEU A 473 -1.44 0.16 39.98
C LEU A 473 -0.11 0.56 40.64
N LEU A 474 0.49 -0.38 41.39
CA LEU A 474 1.78 -0.18 42.06
C LEU A 474 2.94 -0.04 41.06
N ALA A 475 2.98 -0.88 40.02
CA ALA A 475 4.04 -0.81 39.02
C ALA A 475 4.04 0.52 38.22
N ARG A 476 2.87 1.13 38.00
CA ARG A 476 2.77 2.46 37.37
C ARG A 476 3.31 3.59 38.25
N MET A 477 3.32 3.38 39.56
CA MET A 477 3.96 4.29 40.54
C MET A 477 5.48 4.07 40.64
N GLY A 478 6.05 3.16 39.82
CA GLY A 478 7.46 2.80 39.87
C GLY A 478 7.80 1.77 40.95
N ASN A 479 6.80 1.24 41.67
CA ASN A 479 7.00 0.21 42.69
C ASN A 479 6.39 -1.12 42.23
N LYS A 480 7.12 -1.92 41.46
CA LYS A 480 6.61 -3.22 40.99
C LYS A 480 6.72 -4.25 42.13
N PRO A 481 5.59 -4.75 42.67
CA PRO A 481 5.63 -5.71 43.77
C PRO A 481 6.18 -7.07 43.30
N GLY A 482 6.88 -7.76 44.21
CA GLY A 482 7.36 -9.13 44.00
C GLY A 482 6.27 -10.19 44.26
N ASP A 483 6.68 -11.46 44.34
CA ASP A 483 5.79 -12.57 44.73
C ASP A 483 5.40 -12.51 46.22
N MET A 484 6.19 -11.80 47.02
CA MET A 484 5.97 -11.50 48.42
C MET A 484 6.01 -9.98 48.61
N VAL A 485 5.13 -9.45 49.45
CA VAL A 485 5.06 -8.02 49.77
C VAL A 485 5.11 -7.80 51.27
N ARG A 486 5.70 -6.66 51.67
CA ARG A 486 5.68 -6.17 53.03
C ARG A 486 4.43 -5.32 53.22
N LEU A 487 3.59 -5.67 54.18
CA LEU A 487 2.39 -4.91 54.53
C LEU A 487 2.55 -4.24 55.89
N VAL A 488 2.11 -2.99 55.98
CA VAL A 488 1.86 -2.34 57.28
C VAL A 488 0.35 -2.17 57.42
N VAL A 489 -0.20 -2.68 58.51
CA VAL A 489 -1.65 -2.76 58.75
C VAL A 489 -2.00 -2.38 60.18
N LEU A 490 -3.21 -1.88 60.41
CA LEU A 490 -3.75 -1.53 61.74
C LEU A 490 -4.94 -2.44 62.06
N PRO A 491 -4.96 -3.16 63.19
CA PRO A 491 -6.14 -3.90 63.64
C PRO A 491 -7.35 -2.98 63.82
N LEU A 492 -8.55 -3.46 63.52
CA LEU A 492 -9.76 -2.65 63.71
C LEU A 492 -9.97 -2.34 65.20
N GLY A 493 -9.89 -1.05 65.57
CA GLY A 493 -10.05 -0.59 66.95
C GLY A 493 -8.75 -0.42 67.75
N SER A 494 -7.60 -0.65 67.12
CA SER A 494 -6.28 -0.28 67.65
C SER A 494 -5.56 0.65 66.69
N ASP A 495 -4.73 1.54 67.25
CA ASP A 495 -3.83 2.41 66.48
C ASP A 495 -2.38 1.85 66.43
N ASP A 496 -2.16 0.64 66.97
CA ASP A 496 -0.86 -0.02 66.93
C ASP A 496 -0.60 -0.68 65.56
N GLU A 497 0.45 -0.23 64.88
CA GLU A 497 0.86 -0.77 63.58
C GLU A 497 1.43 -2.19 63.70
N ILE A 498 0.93 -3.09 62.86
CA ILE A 498 1.48 -4.43 62.65
C ILE A 498 2.21 -4.46 61.32
N VAL A 499 3.46 -4.90 61.36
CA VAL A 499 4.30 -5.09 60.17
C VAL A 499 4.34 -6.57 59.81
N LEU A 500 3.87 -6.89 58.61
CA LEU A 500 3.92 -8.22 58.03
C LEU A 500 5.01 -8.24 56.95
N GLU A 501 6.15 -8.84 57.26
CA GLU A 501 7.36 -8.76 56.43
C GLU A 501 7.28 -9.56 55.12
N ALA A 502 6.45 -10.60 55.04
CA ALA A 502 6.37 -11.46 53.87
C ALA A 502 4.95 -12.03 53.65
N VAL A 503 4.11 -11.26 52.94
CA VAL A 503 2.76 -11.69 52.58
C VAL A 503 2.72 -12.14 51.12
N PRO A 504 2.25 -13.36 50.81
CA PRO A 504 2.25 -13.88 49.45
C PRO A 504 1.20 -13.19 48.57
N MET A 505 1.61 -12.77 47.38
CA MET A 505 0.72 -12.31 46.32
C MET A 505 0.33 -13.47 45.41
N THR A 506 -0.94 -13.87 45.43
CA THR A 506 -1.42 -15.02 44.64
C THR A 506 -2.63 -14.66 43.76
N GLU A 507 -2.82 -15.41 42.69
CA GLU A 507 -4.05 -15.31 41.87
C GLU A 507 -5.26 -15.83 42.66
N GLU A 508 -5.09 -16.85 43.50
CA GLU A 508 -6.17 -17.41 44.32
C GLU A 508 -6.79 -16.36 45.24
N LYS A 509 -5.95 -15.56 45.93
CA LYS A 509 -6.37 -14.42 46.75
C LYS A 509 -7.08 -13.33 45.95
N ARG A 510 -6.65 -13.08 44.72
CA ARG A 510 -7.39 -12.18 43.82
C ARG A 510 -8.75 -12.75 43.45
N GLN A 511 -8.84 -14.04 43.15
CA GLN A 511 -10.11 -14.69 42.83
C GLN A 511 -11.06 -14.73 44.02
N SER A 512 -10.55 -14.86 45.25
CA SER A 512 -11.38 -14.77 46.47
C SER A 512 -11.96 -13.37 46.66
N ILE A 513 -11.20 -12.30 46.40
CA ILE A 513 -11.73 -10.92 46.38
C ILE A 513 -12.87 -10.79 45.37
N LYS A 514 -12.68 -11.31 44.15
CA LYS A 514 -13.73 -11.27 43.11
C LYS A 514 -14.99 -12.02 43.50
N ARG A 515 -14.87 -13.14 44.23
CA ARG A 515 -15.99 -13.98 44.68
C ARG A 515 -16.60 -13.53 46.00
N SER A 516 -15.98 -12.60 46.72
CA SER A 516 -16.35 -12.25 48.09
C SER A 516 -17.82 -11.82 48.19
N PRO A 517 -18.63 -12.43 49.09
CA PRO A 517 -20.00 -12.00 49.36
C PRO A 517 -20.10 -10.52 49.74
N GLN A 518 -19.07 -10.01 50.43
CA GLN A 518 -18.99 -8.63 50.90
C GLN A 518 -18.93 -7.63 49.74
N ARG A 519 -18.19 -7.94 48.67
CA ARG A 519 -18.13 -7.08 47.48
C ARG A 519 -19.51 -6.93 46.82
N ARG A 520 -20.27 -8.02 46.76
CA ARG A 520 -21.67 -8.00 46.31
C ARG A 520 -22.52 -7.16 47.27
N GLU A 521 -22.45 -7.45 48.56
CA GLU A 521 -23.26 -6.77 49.56
C GLU A 521 -23.03 -5.25 49.59
N VAL A 522 -21.78 -4.81 49.54
CA VAL A 522 -21.41 -3.39 49.52
C VAL A 522 -21.94 -2.71 48.24
N ALA A 523 -21.79 -3.36 47.07
CA ALA A 523 -22.28 -2.80 45.81
C ALA A 523 -23.80 -2.64 45.80
N TYR A 524 -24.54 -3.66 46.27
CA TYR A 524 -26.00 -3.61 46.31
C TYR A 524 -26.55 -2.70 47.42
N ARG A 525 -25.85 -2.59 48.55
CA ARG A 525 -26.19 -1.62 49.61
C ARG A 525 -26.02 -0.19 49.12
N TRP A 526 -24.87 0.12 48.50
CA TRP A 526 -24.64 1.42 47.87
C TRP A 526 -25.70 1.73 46.81
N PHE A 527 -26.08 0.75 45.99
CA PHE A 527 -27.09 0.93 44.97
C PHE A 527 -28.47 1.22 45.57
N ALA A 528 -28.85 0.53 46.63
CA ALA A 528 -30.10 0.78 47.35
C ALA A 528 -30.13 2.16 48.03
N GLU A 529 -29.00 2.62 48.57
CA GLU A 529 -28.87 3.94 49.19
C GLU A 529 -28.87 5.07 48.16
N SER A 530 -28.21 4.86 47.01
CA SER A 530 -28.04 5.87 45.96
C SER A 530 -29.27 6.00 45.05
N PHE A 531 -30.04 4.92 44.89
CA PHE A 531 -31.21 4.86 44.03
C PHE A 531 -32.42 4.33 44.83
N PRO A 532 -33.29 5.22 45.36
CA PRO A 532 -34.42 4.83 46.19
C PRO A 532 -35.41 3.85 45.54
N GLU A 533 -35.45 3.81 44.20
CA GLU A 533 -36.24 2.86 43.39
C GLU A 533 -35.40 1.70 42.81
N SER A 534 -34.26 1.37 43.42
CA SER A 534 -33.31 0.34 42.95
C SER A 534 -33.96 -1.01 42.61
N SER A 535 -34.94 -1.46 43.40
CA SER A 535 -35.69 -2.70 43.10
C SER A 535 -36.48 -2.59 41.79
N ASP A 536 -37.10 -1.44 41.50
CA ASP A 536 -37.80 -1.25 40.24
C ASP A 536 -36.84 -1.14 39.08
N VAL A 537 -35.69 -0.47 39.25
CA VAL A 537 -34.61 -0.43 38.25
C VAL A 537 -34.17 -1.84 37.85
N MET A 538 -33.93 -2.74 38.82
CA MET A 538 -33.54 -4.12 38.53
C MET A 538 -34.63 -4.87 37.76
N ARG A 539 -35.89 -4.75 38.16
CA ARG A 539 -37.03 -5.39 37.47
C ARG A 539 -37.16 -4.94 36.02
N ARG A 540 -36.79 -3.70 35.67
CA ARG A 540 -36.81 -3.20 34.29
C ARG A 540 -35.85 -3.97 33.37
N HIS A 541 -34.75 -4.47 33.93
CA HIS A 541 -33.69 -5.20 33.22
C HIS A 541 -33.93 -6.70 33.10
N VAL A 542 -34.74 -7.31 33.98
CA VAL A 542 -35.08 -8.74 33.93
C VAL A 542 -35.76 -9.08 32.60
N GLY A 543 -35.27 -10.13 31.92
CA GLY A 543 -35.78 -10.55 30.61
C GLY A 543 -34.76 -11.37 29.81
N LYS A 544 -35.15 -11.83 28.61
CA LYS A 544 -34.25 -12.53 27.69
C LYS A 544 -33.90 -11.65 26.49
N TYR A 545 -32.60 -11.64 26.17
CA TYR A 545 -32.02 -10.82 25.12
C TYR A 545 -31.31 -11.72 24.12
N GLN A 546 -31.55 -11.51 22.82
CA GLN A 546 -30.96 -12.30 21.75
C GLN A 546 -29.91 -11.50 20.98
N PHE A 547 -28.71 -12.04 20.85
CA PHE A 547 -27.65 -11.50 20.00
C PHE A 547 -27.90 -11.85 18.52
N PRO A 548 -27.34 -11.09 17.56
CA PRO A 548 -27.41 -11.42 16.13
C PRO A 548 -26.88 -12.82 15.78
N SER A 549 -25.94 -13.33 16.59
CA SER A 549 -25.40 -14.69 16.48
C SER A 549 -26.37 -15.82 16.88
N GLY A 550 -27.54 -15.49 17.43
CA GLY A 550 -28.54 -16.45 17.91
C GLY A 550 -28.44 -16.82 19.39
N HIS A 551 -27.29 -16.57 20.05
CA HIS A 551 -27.12 -16.77 21.49
C HIS A 551 -28.08 -15.90 22.30
N VAL A 552 -28.59 -16.47 23.40
CA VAL A 552 -29.50 -15.80 24.33
C VAL A 552 -28.79 -15.50 25.64
N LEU A 553 -28.95 -14.26 26.10
CA LEU A 553 -28.57 -13.78 27.42
C LEU A 553 -29.84 -13.65 28.28
N ASN A 554 -29.91 -14.42 29.35
CA ASN A 554 -31.00 -14.38 30.32
C ASN A 554 -30.59 -13.52 31.51
N ILE A 555 -31.38 -12.48 31.80
CA ILE A 555 -31.21 -11.63 32.98
C ILE A 555 -32.32 -11.97 33.97
N ALA A 556 -31.93 -12.42 35.16
CA ALA A 556 -32.86 -12.83 36.22
C ALA A 556 -32.50 -12.16 37.54
N GLU A 557 -33.52 -11.88 38.36
CA GLU A 557 -33.36 -11.42 39.74
C GLU A 557 -33.44 -12.62 40.69
N SER A 558 -32.46 -12.79 41.57
CA SER A 558 -32.42 -13.81 42.63
C SER A 558 -31.85 -13.18 43.89
N ASP A 559 -32.54 -13.37 45.02
CA ASP A 559 -32.12 -12.86 46.34
C ASP A 559 -31.79 -11.35 46.36
N GLY A 560 -32.55 -10.54 45.61
CA GLY A 560 -32.34 -9.09 45.50
C GLY A 560 -31.11 -8.70 44.67
N GLN A 561 -30.56 -9.62 43.88
CA GLN A 561 -29.43 -9.40 42.97
C GLN A 561 -29.80 -9.75 41.53
N LEU A 562 -29.25 -9.03 40.57
CA LEU A 562 -29.33 -9.43 39.16
C LEU A 562 -28.25 -10.45 38.83
N THR A 563 -28.62 -11.41 37.99
CA THR A 563 -27.74 -12.42 37.41
C THR A 563 -27.87 -12.41 35.90
N ALA A 564 -26.76 -12.67 35.21
CA ALA A 564 -26.69 -12.81 33.77
C ALA A 564 -26.21 -14.21 33.41
N GLN A 565 -26.97 -14.90 32.55
CA GLN A 565 -26.66 -16.23 32.07
C GLN A 565 -26.65 -16.26 30.55
N LEU A 566 -25.47 -16.47 29.96
CA LEU A 566 -25.36 -16.73 28.53
C LEU A 566 -25.65 -18.21 28.25
N THR A 567 -26.20 -18.52 27.06
CA THR A 567 -26.54 -19.89 26.67
C THR A 567 -25.38 -20.87 26.90
N GLY A 568 -25.60 -21.89 27.73
CA GLY A 568 -24.59 -22.92 28.04
C GLY A 568 -23.58 -22.55 29.14
N GLN A 569 -23.75 -21.42 29.83
CA GLN A 569 -22.90 -20.98 30.94
C GLN A 569 -23.65 -20.98 32.28
N GLU A 570 -22.91 -21.01 33.39
CA GLU A 570 -23.46 -20.76 34.72
C GLU A 570 -23.86 -19.29 34.88
N PRO A 571 -24.90 -18.98 35.68
CA PRO A 571 -25.31 -17.61 35.94
C PRO A 571 -24.24 -16.86 36.75
N LEU A 572 -23.87 -15.67 36.26
CA LEU A 572 -22.94 -14.77 36.93
C LEU A 572 -23.70 -13.58 37.53
N VAL A 573 -23.32 -13.17 38.74
CA VAL A 573 -23.95 -12.01 39.40
C VAL A 573 -23.52 -10.72 38.67
N LEU A 574 -24.45 -9.77 38.57
CA LEU A 574 -24.17 -8.43 38.07
C LEU A 574 -23.89 -7.48 39.24
N LEU A 575 -22.91 -6.59 39.09
CA LEU A 575 -22.58 -5.57 40.07
C LEU A 575 -23.04 -4.19 39.55
N PRO A 576 -23.88 -3.45 40.28
CA PRO A 576 -24.41 -2.18 39.82
C PRO A 576 -23.32 -1.09 39.72
N ARG A 577 -23.30 -0.34 38.62
CA ARG A 577 -22.56 0.93 38.47
C ARG A 577 -23.46 2.15 38.38
N SER A 578 -24.64 1.99 37.79
CA SER A 578 -25.67 3.03 37.64
C SER A 578 -27.03 2.37 37.41
N GLU A 579 -28.07 3.16 37.16
CA GLU A 579 -29.38 2.63 36.78
C GLU A 579 -29.39 1.82 35.48
N SER A 580 -28.34 1.91 34.66
CA SER A 580 -28.29 1.24 33.34
C SER A 580 -27.00 0.47 33.07
N GLU A 581 -25.96 0.65 33.88
CA GLU A 581 -24.65 0.04 33.65
C GLU A 581 -24.30 -0.91 34.80
N TRP A 582 -23.90 -2.13 34.44
CA TRP A 582 -23.65 -3.22 35.36
C TRP A 582 -22.42 -4.01 34.92
N ASP A 583 -21.50 -4.29 35.85
CA ASP A 583 -20.37 -5.19 35.56
C ASP A 583 -20.77 -6.64 35.80
N VAL A 584 -20.22 -7.56 35.01
CA VAL A 584 -20.42 -8.99 35.20
C VAL A 584 -19.36 -9.52 36.16
N GLN A 585 -19.77 -10.10 37.28
CA GLN A 585 -18.82 -10.64 38.25
C GLN A 585 -17.99 -11.77 37.62
N LEU A 586 -16.70 -11.83 37.97
CA LEU A 586 -15.72 -12.84 37.54
C LEU A 586 -15.21 -12.73 36.10
N VAL A 587 -15.71 -11.81 35.29
CA VAL A 587 -15.23 -11.57 33.91
C VAL A 587 -15.06 -10.07 33.64
N ASP A 588 -14.13 -9.68 32.77
CA ASP A 588 -13.99 -8.28 32.34
C ASP A 588 -15.05 -7.97 31.26
N ALA A 589 -16.29 -7.82 31.72
CA ALA A 589 -17.42 -7.50 30.87
C ALA A 589 -18.37 -6.52 31.56
N THR A 590 -18.91 -5.59 30.77
CA THR A 590 -19.92 -4.62 31.21
C THR A 590 -21.18 -4.78 30.37
N LEU A 591 -22.33 -4.76 31.02
CA LEU A 591 -23.66 -4.71 30.41
C LEU A 591 -24.23 -3.29 30.55
N THR A 592 -24.66 -2.70 29.43
CA THR A 592 -25.36 -1.43 29.40
C THR A 592 -26.77 -1.62 28.87
N PHE A 593 -27.77 -1.45 29.73
CA PHE A 593 -29.19 -1.60 29.42
C PHE A 593 -29.75 -0.33 28.78
N LYS A 594 -30.49 -0.49 27.68
CA LYS A 594 -31.18 0.59 26.98
C LYS A 594 -32.67 0.49 27.30
N VAL A 595 -33.14 1.42 28.13
CA VAL A 595 -34.54 1.52 28.56
C VAL A 595 -35.35 2.26 27.48
N ASP A 596 -36.53 1.75 27.15
CA ASP A 596 -37.47 2.36 26.21
C ASP A 596 -38.40 3.38 26.90
N GLY A 597 -39.24 4.06 26.11
CA GLY A 597 -40.21 5.01 26.62
C GLY A 597 -41.32 4.40 27.50
N ALA A 598 -41.42 3.06 27.59
CA ALA A 598 -42.33 2.34 28.48
C ALA A 598 -41.65 1.94 29.80
N GLY A 599 -40.38 2.33 30.01
CA GLY A 599 -39.63 2.07 31.22
C GLY A 599 -39.05 0.67 31.31
N LYS A 600 -39.10 -0.16 30.24
CA LYS A 600 -38.46 -1.49 30.22
C LYS A 600 -37.19 -1.48 29.38
N SER A 601 -36.23 -2.34 29.71
CA SER A 601 -35.04 -2.48 28.86
C SER A 601 -35.40 -3.15 27.53
N ALA A 602 -35.23 -2.43 26.42
CA ALA A 602 -35.48 -2.94 25.07
C ALA A 602 -34.25 -3.63 24.46
N ALA A 603 -33.05 -3.32 24.95
CA ALA A 603 -31.81 -3.96 24.52
C ALA A 603 -30.75 -3.89 25.63
N VAL A 604 -29.74 -4.74 25.50
CA VAL A 604 -28.54 -4.72 26.32
C VAL A 604 -27.31 -4.74 25.42
N GLU A 605 -26.35 -3.88 25.73
CA GLU A 605 -25.05 -3.82 25.07
C GLU A 605 -24.02 -4.49 25.97
N LEU A 606 -23.39 -5.56 25.47
CA LEU A 606 -22.29 -6.26 26.12
C LEU A 606 -20.96 -5.73 25.57
N PHE A 607 -20.13 -5.19 26.45
CA PHE A 607 -18.75 -4.83 26.17
C PHE A 607 -17.82 -5.85 26.82
N GLN A 608 -17.03 -6.57 26.01
CA GLN A 608 -16.08 -7.59 26.49
C GLN A 608 -14.89 -7.69 25.53
N ASN A 609 -13.66 -7.77 26.06
CA ASN A 609 -12.42 -7.91 25.28
C ASN A 609 -12.28 -6.86 24.15
N GLY A 610 -12.72 -5.62 24.40
CA GLY A 610 -12.71 -4.53 23.42
C GLY A 610 -13.79 -4.60 22.32
N GLY A 611 -14.57 -5.68 22.27
CA GLY A 611 -15.71 -5.86 21.36
C GLY A 611 -17.02 -5.37 21.97
N ARG A 612 -17.92 -4.86 21.12
CA ARG A 612 -19.30 -4.47 21.48
C ARG A 612 -20.31 -5.36 20.77
N GLN A 613 -21.24 -5.93 21.52
CA GLN A 613 -22.35 -6.71 20.98
C GLN A 613 -23.66 -6.22 21.56
N ILE A 614 -24.69 -6.11 20.72
CA ILE A 614 -26.02 -5.65 21.16
C ILE A 614 -26.97 -6.83 21.08
N ALA A 615 -27.62 -7.16 22.18
CA ALA A 615 -28.72 -8.13 22.23
C ALA A 615 -30.05 -7.39 22.40
N LYS A 616 -31.03 -7.72 21.56
CA LYS A 616 -32.38 -7.13 21.65
C LYS A 616 -33.24 -7.98 22.57
N ARG A 617 -34.04 -7.34 23.41
CA ARG A 617 -35.01 -8.04 24.24
C ARG A 617 -36.09 -8.68 23.38
N PHE A 618 -36.45 -9.91 23.69
CA PHE A 618 -37.57 -10.62 23.05
C PHE A 618 -38.54 -11.27 24.06
N GLU A 619 -38.16 -11.37 25.34
CA GLU A 619 -38.99 -11.87 26.45
C GLU A 619 -38.81 -10.99 27.70
#